data_AF-V5GTF9-F1
#
_entry.id   AF-V5GTF9-F1
#
_cell.length_a   1.000
_cell.length_b   1.000
_cell.length_c   1.000
_cell.angle_alpha   90.00
_cell.angle_beta   90.00
_cell.angle_gamma   90.00
#
_symmetry.space_group_name_H-M   'P 1'
#
loop_
_entity.id
_entity.type
_entity.pdbx_description
1 polymer ?
#
loop_
_entity_poly.entity_id
_entity_poly.type
_entity_poly.pdbx_seq_one_letter_code
_entity_poly.pdbx_strand_id
1 'polypeptide(L)'
;LIIDEADRVLENVQNDWLYHLEKHIDEEPDLQMGKILNLFTLQKKRPPQKLLFSATLTQDPEKLQKLSLFQPKLFTSIIEDSKEATELEKTNVETFVGKYTTPKELAEKYVLTSLDLKPLLLYKLIMMEKLTKCVIFTHSVESAHRLSILLSSLFKNELKVEEISSKLQGKNRT
;
A
#
# COMPACT_ATOMS: atom_id res chain seq x y z
N LEU A 1 13.62 -8.16 -8.86
CA LEU A 1 13.36 -6.98 -8.00
C LEU A 1 11.95 -7.11 -7.48
N ILE A 2 11.77 -7.09 -6.16
CA ILE A 2 10.46 -7.12 -5.53
C ILE A 2 10.22 -5.73 -4.96
N ILE A 3 9.12 -5.09 -5.34
CA ILE A 3 8.68 -3.80 -4.82
C ILE A 3 7.36 -4.05 -4.10
N ASP A 4 7.39 -3.87 -2.78
CA ASP A 4 6.20 -3.90 -1.93
C ASP A 4 5.70 -2.46 -1.70
N GLU A 5 4.40 -2.29 -1.40
CA GLU A 5 3.73 -0.99 -1.35
C GLU A 5 4.00 -0.11 -2.59
N ALA A 6 3.92 -0.71 -3.80
CA ALA A 6 4.38 -0.05 -5.02
C ALA A 6 3.83 1.37 -5.19
N ASP A 7 2.53 1.63 -4.97
CA ASP A 7 1.96 2.98 -5.13
C ASP A 7 2.66 4.03 -4.27
N ARG A 8 2.93 3.71 -3.01
CA ARG A 8 3.61 4.62 -2.08
C ARG A 8 5.04 4.88 -2.52
N VAL A 9 5.71 3.86 -3.07
CA VAL A 9 7.07 3.98 -3.62
C VAL A 9 7.07 4.83 -4.89
N LEU A 10 6.01 4.78 -5.71
CA LEU A 10 5.84 5.63 -6.89
C LEU A 10 5.45 7.08 -6.57
N GLU A 11 4.73 7.31 -5.47
CA GLU A 11 4.38 8.66 -5.00
C GLU A 11 5.56 9.35 -4.31
N ASN A 12 6.33 8.59 -3.52
CA ASN A 12 7.52 9.08 -2.82
C ASN A 12 8.81 8.97 -3.65
N VAL A 13 8.73 9.05 -4.98
CA VAL A 13 9.90 9.10 -5.88
C VAL A 13 10.61 10.44 -5.71
N GLN A 14 11.20 10.67 -4.53
CA GLN A 14 11.98 11.85 -4.24
C GLN A 14 13.41 11.75 -4.76
N ASN A 15 13.86 10.58 -5.24
CA ASN A 15 15.27 10.35 -5.58
C ASN A 15 15.52 9.51 -6.83
N ASP A 16 14.50 9.27 -7.69
CA ASP A 16 14.66 8.43 -8.90
C ASP A 16 15.48 7.15 -8.63
N TRP A 17 15.28 6.56 -7.45
CA TRP A 17 16.12 5.47 -6.95
C TRP A 17 16.07 4.28 -7.90
N LEU A 18 14.93 4.08 -8.55
CA LEU A 18 14.71 3.05 -9.55
C LEU A 18 15.55 3.30 -10.81
N TYR A 19 15.65 4.55 -11.25
CA TYR A 19 16.51 4.93 -12.37
C TYR A 19 17.99 4.69 -12.05
N HIS A 20 18.46 5.08 -10.86
CA HIS A 20 19.83 4.79 -10.44
C HIS A 20 20.10 3.30 -10.31
N LEU A 21 19.14 2.53 -9.81
CA LEU A 21 19.24 1.08 -9.69
C LEU A 21 19.26 0.40 -11.06
N GLU A 22 18.39 0.80 -11.99
CA GLU A 22 18.38 0.31 -13.38
C GLU A 22 19.68 0.65 -14.08
N LYS A 23 20.15 1.90 -13.93
CA LYS A 23 21.44 2.33 -14.45
C LYS A 23 22.57 1.46 -13.92
N HIS A 24 22.64 1.16 -12.62
CA HIS A 24 23.67 0.27 -12.07
C HIS A 24 23.53 -1.20 -12.48
N ILE A 25 22.32 -1.65 -12.79
CA ILE A 25 22.07 -3.01 -13.31
C ILE A 25 22.50 -3.10 -14.79
N ASP A 26 22.29 -2.03 -15.57
CA ASP A 26 22.68 -1.92 -16.97
C ASP A 26 24.15 -1.54 -17.17
N GLU A 27 24.78 -0.88 -16.18
CA GLU A 27 26.19 -0.45 -16.19
C GLU A 27 27.19 -1.54 -15.76
N GLU A 28 26.79 -2.80 -15.56
CA GLU A 28 27.80 -3.87 -15.73
C GLU A 28 28.31 -3.74 -17.18
N PRO A 29 29.61 -3.43 -17.35
CA PRO A 29 30.10 -2.85 -18.59
C PRO A 29 30.03 -3.92 -19.67
N ASP A 30 29.32 -3.65 -20.75
CA ASP A 30 30.01 -3.61 -22.02
C ASP A 30 29.16 -2.96 -23.11
N LEU A 31 29.70 -1.83 -23.55
CA LEU A 31 29.58 -1.19 -24.86
C LEU A 31 28.20 -1.22 -25.53
N GLN A 32 27.70 -0.02 -25.72
CA GLN A 32 26.91 0.40 -26.87
C GLN A 32 27.45 -0.24 -28.17
N MET A 33 26.94 -1.39 -28.56
CA MET A 33 27.13 -1.94 -29.89
C MET A 33 25.86 -2.67 -30.31
N GLY A 34 25.43 -2.37 -31.53
CA GLY A 34 24.07 -2.57 -32.01
C GLY A 34 23.54 -4.01 -31.96
N LYS A 35 22.26 -4.13 -32.32
CA LYS A 35 21.43 -5.33 -32.48
C LYS A 35 22.11 -6.45 -33.30
N ILE A 36 23.15 -7.08 -32.77
CA ILE A 36 23.82 -8.24 -33.35
C ILE A 36 23.80 -9.33 -32.28
N LEU A 37 23.02 -10.39 -32.56
CA LEU A 37 22.87 -11.55 -31.69
C LEU A 37 24.11 -12.44 -31.79
N ASN A 38 25.13 -12.18 -30.96
CA ASN A 38 26.32 -13.01 -30.84
C ASN A 38 26.19 -14.00 -29.66
N LEU A 39 26.94 -15.11 -29.67
CA LEU A 39 26.95 -16.10 -28.58
C LEU A 39 27.28 -15.46 -27.21
N PHE A 40 28.12 -14.41 -27.20
CA PHE A 40 28.42 -13.58 -26.04
C PHE A 40 27.23 -12.75 -25.54
N THR A 41 26.32 -12.31 -26.42
CA THR A 41 25.07 -11.63 -26.01
C THR A 41 24.03 -12.57 -25.41
N LEU A 42 24.07 -13.87 -25.74
CA LEU A 42 23.22 -14.89 -25.11
C LEU A 42 23.73 -15.30 -23.72
N GLN A 43 25.02 -15.13 -23.46
CA GLN A 43 25.64 -15.30 -22.13
C GLN A 43 25.45 -14.08 -21.21
N LYS A 44 24.81 -13.00 -21.69
CA LYS A 44 24.48 -11.84 -20.84
C LYS A 44 23.52 -12.24 -19.72
N LYS A 45 23.73 -11.66 -18.54
CA LYS A 45 22.77 -11.74 -17.44
C LYS A 45 21.43 -11.18 -17.94
N ARG A 46 20.38 -11.99 -17.83
CA ARG A 46 19.02 -11.56 -18.19
C ARG A 46 18.60 -10.41 -17.27
N PRO A 47 17.83 -9.42 -17.76
CA PRO A 47 17.32 -8.37 -16.91
C PRO A 47 16.49 -8.99 -15.78
N PRO A 48 16.58 -8.46 -14.55
CA PRO A 48 15.85 -9.02 -13.42
C PRO A 48 14.35 -8.87 -13.63
N GLN A 49 13.59 -9.92 -13.34
CA GLN A 49 12.13 -9.83 -13.33
C GLN A 49 11.68 -8.89 -12.20
N LYS A 50 10.82 -7.92 -12.53
CA LYS A 50 10.21 -6.99 -11.58
C LYS A 50 8.86 -7.58 -11.13
N LEU A 51 8.69 -7.71 -9.83
CA LEU A 51 7.45 -8.12 -9.18
C LEU A 51 6.97 -6.95 -8.33
N LEU A 52 5.80 -6.43 -8.65
CA LEU A 52 5.17 -5.33 -7.95
C LEU A 52 4.02 -5.88 -7.12
N PHE A 53 4.05 -5.59 -5.83
CA PHE A 53 2.97 -5.89 -4.91
C PHE A 53 2.39 -4.57 -4.40
N SER A 54 1.09 -4.38 -4.61
CA SER A 54 0.35 -3.28 -3.99
C SER A 54 -1.10 -3.71 -3.78
N ALA A 55 -1.65 -3.34 -2.62
CA ALA A 55 -3.07 -3.53 -2.32
C ALA A 55 -3.97 -2.56 -3.09
N THR A 56 -3.42 -1.41 -3.51
CA THR A 56 -4.18 -0.30 -4.11
C THR A 56 -3.62 0.13 -5.46
N LEU A 57 -3.04 -0.80 -6.23
CA LEU A 57 -2.25 -0.47 -7.42
C LEU A 57 -2.97 0.50 -8.35
N THR A 58 -2.35 1.66 -8.55
CA THR A 58 -2.85 2.72 -9.41
C THR A 58 -2.80 2.27 -10.87
N GLN A 59 -3.87 2.53 -11.63
CA GLN A 59 -3.97 2.20 -13.06
C GLN A 59 -3.45 3.33 -13.97
N ASP A 60 -2.94 4.42 -13.40
CA ASP A 60 -2.41 5.56 -14.14
C ASP A 60 -1.24 5.10 -15.04
N PRO A 61 -1.39 5.20 -16.38
CA PRO A 61 -0.38 4.70 -17.30
C PRO A 61 0.95 5.47 -17.17
N GLU A 62 0.90 6.76 -16.84
CA GLU A 62 2.10 7.59 -16.63
C GLU A 62 2.94 7.10 -15.44
N LYS A 63 2.29 6.72 -14.34
CA LYS A 63 2.96 6.19 -13.15
C LYS A 63 3.55 4.81 -13.45
N LEU A 64 2.80 3.95 -14.13
CA LEU A 64 3.27 2.63 -14.54
C LEU A 64 4.41 2.71 -15.57
N GLN A 65 4.44 3.71 -16.44
CA GLN A 65 5.51 3.93 -17.40
C GLN A 65 6.85 4.22 -16.71
N LYS A 66 6.85 4.93 -15.58
CA LYS A 66 8.06 5.18 -14.78
C LYS A 66 8.72 3.91 -14.24
N LEU A 67 7.99 2.80 -14.17
CA LEU A 67 8.51 1.51 -13.69
C LEU A 67 9.26 0.71 -14.75
N SER A 68 9.29 1.17 -16.02
CA SER A 68 10.00 0.53 -17.14
C SER A 68 9.81 -1.00 -17.14
N LEU A 69 8.55 -1.45 -17.08
CA LEU A 69 8.22 -2.87 -16.97
C LEU A 69 8.38 -3.56 -18.32
N PHE A 70 9.12 -4.67 -18.33
CA PHE A 70 9.23 -5.53 -19.51
C PHE A 70 8.07 -6.54 -19.50
N GLN A 71 7.13 -6.39 -20.45
CA GLN A 71 5.95 -7.24 -20.60
C GLN A 71 5.14 -7.41 -19.29
N PRO A 72 4.56 -6.32 -18.75
CA PRO A 72 3.82 -6.39 -17.49
C PRO A 72 2.61 -7.31 -17.59
N LYS A 73 2.46 -8.21 -16.61
CA LYS A 73 1.24 -8.99 -16.38
C LYS A 73 0.62 -8.55 -15.08
N LEU A 74 -0.63 -8.12 -15.13
CA LEU A 74 -1.38 -7.69 -13.94
C LEU A 74 -2.17 -8.88 -13.39
N PHE A 75 -1.99 -9.15 -12.10
CA PHE A 75 -2.83 -10.06 -11.34
C PHE A 75 -3.66 -9.22 -10.37
N THR A 76 -4.99 -9.31 -10.45
CA THR A 76 -5.89 -8.64 -9.49
C THR A 76 -6.69 -9.70 -8.74
N SER A 77 -6.97 -9.44 -7.46
CA SER A 77 -7.78 -10.30 -6.60
C SER A 77 -9.28 -9.99 -6.71
N ILE A 78 -9.71 -9.27 -7.76
CA ILE A 78 -11.11 -8.94 -7.96
C ILE A 78 -11.83 -10.27 -8.19
N ILE A 79 -12.67 -10.63 -7.22
CA ILE A 79 -13.71 -11.62 -7.39
C ILE A 79 -14.67 -10.98 -8.39
N GLU A 80 -14.46 -11.25 -9.68
CA GLU A 80 -15.57 -11.17 -10.61
C GLU A 80 -16.61 -12.14 -10.05
N ASP A 81 -17.73 -11.61 -9.54
CA ASP A 81 -18.97 -12.39 -9.44
C ASP A 81 -19.41 -12.70 -10.88
N SER A 82 -18.61 -13.45 -11.65
CA SER A 82 -18.86 -13.84 -13.03
C SER A 82 -19.66 -15.13 -13.05
N LYS A 83 -20.82 -15.13 -12.40
CA LYS A 83 -21.92 -16.05 -12.73
C LYS A 83 -23.24 -15.31 -12.57
N GLU A 84 -23.92 -15.15 -13.70
CA GLU A 84 -25.34 -14.81 -13.88
C GLU A 84 -25.71 -13.32 -13.94
N ALA A 85 -25.48 -12.71 -15.10
CA ALA A 85 -26.49 -11.84 -15.71
C ALA A 85 -26.38 -11.96 -17.24
N THR A 86 -27.43 -12.55 -17.80
CA THR A 86 -27.79 -12.72 -19.20
C THR A 86 -27.39 -11.55 -20.11
N GLU A 87 -26.96 -11.90 -21.32
CA GLU A 87 -26.94 -11.04 -22.50
C GLU A 87 -28.21 -10.19 -22.56
N LEU A 88 -28.03 -8.86 -22.49
CA LEU A 88 -28.79 -7.80 -23.14
C LEU A 88 -28.51 -6.51 -22.35
N GLU A 89 -27.46 -5.79 -22.78
CA GLU A 89 -27.44 -4.33 -22.95
C GLU A 89 -25.99 -3.84 -23.12
N LYS A 90 -25.66 -3.53 -24.38
CA LYS A 90 -24.49 -2.74 -24.74
C LYS A 90 -24.75 -1.29 -24.34
N THR A 91 -24.38 -0.90 -23.12
CA THR A 91 -24.01 0.47 -22.74
C THR A 91 -23.36 0.44 -21.35
N ASN A 92 -22.21 1.10 -21.20
CA ASN A 92 -21.36 1.21 -20.00
C ASN A 92 -20.25 0.16 -19.84
N VAL A 93 -19.42 0.02 -20.88
CA VAL A 93 -18.04 -0.48 -20.71
C VAL A 93 -17.15 0.68 -20.25
N GLU A 94 -17.45 1.29 -19.09
CA GLU A 94 -16.57 2.30 -18.46
C GLU A 94 -16.62 2.31 -16.91
N THR A 95 -17.19 1.28 -16.27
CA THR A 95 -17.25 1.21 -14.79
C THR A 95 -16.33 0.15 -14.19
N PHE A 96 -15.12 -0.01 -14.75
CA PHE A 96 -14.05 -0.82 -14.14
C PHE A 96 -12.91 0.03 -13.56
N VAL A 97 -13.11 1.35 -13.50
CA VAL A 97 -12.11 2.28 -12.95
C VAL A 97 -12.21 2.28 -11.42
N GLY A 98 -11.28 1.59 -10.76
CA GLY A 98 -10.88 1.95 -9.40
C GLY A 98 -11.77 1.50 -8.23
N LYS A 99 -12.31 0.27 -8.25
CA LYS A 99 -12.80 -0.32 -7.00
C LYS A 99 -11.62 -0.66 -6.10
N TYR A 100 -11.23 0.28 -5.25
CA TYR A 100 -10.61 -0.01 -3.96
C TYR A 100 -11.44 -1.13 -3.34
N THR A 101 -10.92 -2.35 -3.34
CA THR A 101 -11.67 -3.51 -2.87
C THR A 101 -11.59 -3.47 -1.35
N THR A 102 -12.52 -2.74 -0.72
CA THR A 102 -12.84 -3.01 0.68
C THR A 102 -13.49 -4.39 0.71
N PRO A 103 -12.98 -5.32 1.53
CA PRO A 103 -13.51 -6.67 1.54
C PRO A 103 -15.00 -6.63 1.95
N LYS A 104 -15.85 -7.45 1.32
CA LYS A 104 -17.30 -7.50 1.57
C LYS A 104 -17.66 -7.75 3.05
N GLU A 105 -16.72 -8.30 3.81
CA GLU A 105 -16.84 -8.59 5.25
C GLU A 105 -16.52 -7.39 6.15
N LEU A 106 -15.94 -6.30 5.62
CA LEU A 106 -15.57 -5.12 6.41
C LEU A 106 -16.78 -4.20 6.61
N ALA A 107 -17.26 -4.12 7.84
CA ALA A 107 -18.30 -3.17 8.22
C ALA A 107 -17.68 -1.82 8.62
N GLU A 108 -18.01 -0.78 7.87
CA GLU A 108 -17.59 0.60 8.16
C GLU A 108 -18.64 1.30 9.02
N LYS A 109 -18.21 1.95 10.10
CA LYS A 109 -19.06 2.77 10.99
C LYS A 109 -18.45 4.16 11.10
N TYR A 110 -19.28 5.21 11.10
CA TYR A 110 -18.83 6.57 11.35
C TYR A 110 -19.63 7.20 12.50
N VAL A 111 -18.99 8.10 13.26
CA VAL A 111 -19.64 8.84 14.34
C VAL A 111 -19.27 10.31 14.25
N LEU A 112 -20.27 11.19 14.31
CA LEU A 112 -20.09 12.63 14.33
C LEU A 112 -19.96 13.11 15.78
N THR A 113 -18.95 13.94 16.05
CA THR A 113 -18.71 14.50 17.39
C THR A 113 -18.00 15.84 17.32
N SER A 114 -18.17 16.64 18.37
CA SER A 114 -17.38 17.83 18.63
C SER A 114 -15.90 17.48 18.84
N LEU A 115 -15.00 18.38 18.45
CA LEU A 115 -13.54 18.18 18.49
C LEU A 115 -13.03 17.83 19.89
N ASP A 116 -13.58 18.48 20.92
CA ASP A 116 -13.12 18.35 22.31
C ASP A 116 -13.46 16.98 22.92
N LEU A 117 -14.52 16.33 22.42
CA LEU A 117 -15.02 15.06 22.97
C LEU A 117 -14.54 13.83 22.19
N LYS A 118 -13.77 14.01 21.10
CA LYS A 118 -13.21 12.92 20.29
C LYS A 118 -12.54 11.81 21.12
N PRO A 119 -11.60 12.11 22.04
CA PRO A 119 -10.92 11.06 22.81
C PRO A 119 -11.85 10.35 23.79
N LEU A 120 -12.82 11.06 24.38
CA LEU A 120 -13.78 10.47 25.32
C LEU A 120 -14.79 9.57 24.59
N LEU A 121 -15.23 9.98 23.41
CA LEU A 121 -16.09 9.16 22.56
C LEU A 121 -15.38 7.89 22.13
N LEU A 122 -14.09 7.98 21.76
CA LEU A 122 -13.27 6.84 21.42
C LEU A 122 -13.17 5.84 22.58
N TYR A 123 -12.94 6.31 23.81
CA TYR A 123 -12.96 5.47 25.00
C TYR A 123 -14.32 4.76 25.18
N LYS A 124 -15.42 5.51 25.06
CA LYS A 124 -16.77 4.95 25.15
C LYS A 124 -17.05 3.92 24.05
N LEU A 125 -16.58 4.16 22.83
CA LEU A 125 -16.73 3.24 21.70
C LEU A 125 -16.03 1.91 21.96
N ILE A 126 -14.78 1.95 22.44
CA ILE A 126 -13.99 0.76 22.79
C ILE A 126 -14.71 -0.06 23.87
N MET A 127 -15.26 0.62 24.88
CA MET A 127 -16.02 -0.02 25.97
C MET A 127 -17.34 -0.62 25.50
N MET A 128 -18.11 0.09 24.68
CA MET A 128 -19.41 -0.36 24.19
C MET A 128 -19.29 -1.56 23.25
N GLU A 129 -18.32 -1.52 22.33
CA GLU A 129 -18.08 -2.60 21.36
C GLU A 129 -17.17 -3.71 21.94
N LYS A 130 -16.69 -3.55 23.18
CA LYS A 130 -15.79 -4.50 23.88
C LYS A 130 -14.60 -4.93 23.03
N LEU A 131 -13.95 -3.97 22.37
CA LEU A 131 -12.85 -4.24 21.45
C LEU A 131 -11.63 -4.76 22.21
N THR A 132 -11.19 -5.98 21.88
CA THR A 132 -10.00 -6.60 22.49
C THR A 132 -8.71 -6.27 21.74
N LYS A 133 -8.80 -6.05 20.43
CA LYS A 133 -7.70 -5.68 19.55
C LYS A 133 -8.18 -4.56 18.64
N CYS A 134 -7.54 -3.40 18.72
CA CYS A 134 -7.89 -2.23 17.93
C CYS A 134 -6.61 -1.48 17.56
N VAL A 135 -6.54 -0.99 16.32
CA VAL A 135 -5.49 -0.09 15.85
C VAL A 135 -6.13 1.27 15.62
N ILE A 136 -5.54 2.31 16.22
CA ILE A 136 -6.09 3.67 16.18
C ILE A 136 -5.11 4.54 15.40
N PHE A 137 -5.57 5.10 14.29
CA PHE A 137 -4.78 6.00 13.47
C PHE A 137 -5.06 7.45 13.85
N THR A 138 -4.00 8.23 13.98
CA THR A 138 -4.07 9.67 14.22
C THR A 138 -3.25 10.42 13.18
N HIS A 139 -3.59 11.67 12.92
CA HIS A 139 -2.93 12.48 11.89
C HIS A 139 -1.44 12.76 12.16
N SER A 140 -1.03 12.89 13.43
CA SER A 140 0.37 13.21 13.78
C SER A 140 0.90 12.32 14.91
N VAL A 141 2.23 12.21 14.97
CA VAL A 141 2.93 11.49 16.04
C VAL A 141 2.66 12.11 17.41
N GLU A 142 2.59 13.43 17.51
CA GLU A 142 2.31 14.11 18.78
C GLU A 142 0.87 13.86 19.26
N SER A 143 -0.09 13.80 18.33
CA SER A 143 -1.45 13.40 18.65
C SER A 143 -1.54 11.95 19.10
N ALA A 144 -0.81 11.04 18.44
CA ALA A 144 -0.71 9.63 18.86
C ALA A 144 -0.19 9.51 20.29
N HIS A 145 0.90 10.22 20.61
CA HIS A 145 1.51 10.19 21.93
C HIS A 145 0.64 10.80 23.02
N ARG A 146 -0.02 11.93 22.76
CA ARG A 146 -0.98 12.50 23.71
C ARG A 146 -2.16 11.56 23.95
N LEU A 147 -2.64 10.92 22.88
CA LEU A 147 -3.74 9.98 22.96
C LEU A 147 -3.34 8.69 23.69
N SER A 148 -2.14 8.17 23.48
CA SER A 148 -1.66 6.96 24.16
C SER A 148 -1.59 7.17 25.67
N ILE A 149 -1.07 8.31 26.14
CA ILE A 149 -1.05 8.66 27.57
C ILE A 149 -2.46 8.81 28.13
N LEU A 150 -3.35 9.49 27.41
CA LEU A 150 -4.73 9.71 27.83
C LEU A 150 -5.46 8.36 27.96
N LEU A 151 -5.39 7.51 26.93
CA LEU A 151 -6.00 6.18 26.95
C LEU A 151 -5.37 5.30 28.03
N SER A 152 -4.05 5.36 28.24
CA SER A 152 -3.39 4.63 29.33
C SER A 152 -3.92 5.05 30.71
N SER A 153 -4.16 6.35 30.89
CA SER A 153 -4.74 6.90 32.13
C SER A 153 -6.23 6.57 32.31
N LEU A 154 -6.99 6.43 31.22
CA LEU A 154 -8.40 6.04 31.29
C LEU A 154 -8.59 4.53 31.48
N PHE A 155 -7.80 3.71 30.79
CA PHE A 155 -7.94 2.26 30.83
C PHE A 155 -7.19 1.60 31.97
N LYS A 156 -6.10 2.21 32.50
CA LYS A 156 -5.23 1.77 33.61
C LYS A 156 -4.91 0.28 33.70
N ASN A 157 -5.89 -0.57 33.98
CA ASN A 157 -5.76 -2.02 34.18
C ASN A 157 -6.56 -2.88 33.17
N GLU A 158 -7.44 -2.31 32.36
CA GLU A 158 -8.35 -3.09 31.51
C GLU A 158 -7.75 -3.45 30.14
N LEU A 159 -6.91 -2.58 29.58
CA LEU A 159 -6.32 -2.75 28.25
C LEU A 159 -4.88 -2.26 28.22
N LYS A 160 -4.00 -3.03 27.57
CA LYS A 160 -2.61 -2.63 27.29
C LYS A 160 -2.63 -1.64 26.11
N VAL A 161 -2.22 -0.41 26.36
CA VAL A 161 -2.10 0.64 25.33
C VAL A 161 -0.62 0.81 25.00
N GLU A 162 -0.27 0.63 23.74
CA GLU A 162 1.08 0.86 23.23
C GLU A 162 1.01 1.81 22.03
N GLU A 163 2.02 2.68 21.91
CA GLU A 163 2.17 3.58 20.78
C GLU A 163 3.18 2.99 19.79
N ILE A 164 2.85 3.01 18.51
CA ILE A 164 3.78 2.69 17.43
C ILE A 164 3.98 3.97 16.59
N SER A 165 5.22 4.45 16.55
CA SER A 165 5.60 5.73 15.94
C SER A 165 6.97 5.61 15.28
N SER A 166 7.22 6.44 14.26
CA SER A 166 8.52 6.52 13.58
C SER A 166 9.68 6.97 14.48
N LYS A 167 9.38 7.59 15.63
CA LYS A 167 10.38 7.98 16.64
C LYS A 167 10.85 6.83 17.54
N LEU A 168 10.16 5.68 17.54
CA LEU A 168 10.61 4.51 18.29
C LEU A 168 11.82 3.87 17.62
N GLN A 169 12.84 3.56 18.42
CA GLN A 169 14.02 2.83 17.94
C GLN A 169 13.58 1.47 17.36
N GLY A 170 14.26 1.01 16.30
CA GLY A 170 13.90 -0.20 15.55
C GLY A 170 13.67 -1.46 16.39
N LYS A 171 14.25 -1.53 17.60
CA LYS A 171 14.08 -2.65 18.55
C LYS A 171 12.72 -2.68 19.26
N ASN A 172 12.00 -1.56 19.33
CA ASN A 172 10.68 -1.46 19.95
C ASN A 172 9.55 -1.38 18.90
N ARG A 173 9.87 -1.65 17.62
CA ARG A 173 8.92 -1.59 16.49
C ARG A 173 8.38 -2.96 16.07
N THR A 174 8.84 -4.03 16.70
CA THR A 174 8.48 -5.43 16.40
C THR A 174 7.74 -6.08 17.55
#